data_AF-A0A3D2SI75-F1
#
_entry.id   AF-A0A3D2SI75-F1
#
_cell.length_a   1.000
_cell.length_b   1.000
_cell.length_c   1.000
_cell.angle_alpha   90.00
_cell.angle_beta   90.00
_cell.angle_gamma   90.00
#
_symmetry.space_group_name_H-M   'P 1'
#
loop_
_entity.id
_entity.type
_entity.pdbx_description
1 polymer ?
#
loop_
_entity_poly.entity_id
_entity_poly.type
_entity_poly.pdbx_seq_one_letter_code
_entity_poly.pdbx_strand_id
1 'polypeptide(L)'
;MPRKFARKELAFENMNNKEIPKEAIQASKIIEELLDSILVGIYLYGSAVMGGLRINSDVDILVVINRSLSERTRRDLTDRL
;
A
#
# COMPACT_ATOMS: atom_id res chain seq x y z
N MET A 1 7.75 -13.74 0.15
CA MET A 1 8.39 -12.43 -0.04
C MET A 1 7.31 -11.40 -0.34
N PRO A 2 7.17 -10.32 0.46
CA PRO A 2 6.30 -9.21 0.11
C PRO A 2 6.67 -8.56 -1.21
N ARG A 3 5.70 -7.93 -1.86
CA ARG A 3 5.93 -7.25 -3.14
C ARG A 3 5.72 -5.76 -2.97
N LYS A 4 6.77 -5.00 -3.26
CA LYS A 4 6.70 -3.55 -3.33
C LYS A 4 5.79 -3.17 -4.50
N PHE A 5 4.85 -2.26 -4.26
CA PHE A 5 3.90 -1.83 -5.28
C PHE A 5 3.94 -0.31 -5.55
N ALA A 6 4.54 0.50 -4.68
CA ALA A 6 4.71 1.94 -4.92
C ALA A 6 6.04 2.50 -4.38
N ARG A 7 6.74 3.32 -5.20
CA ARG A 7 7.74 4.35 -4.82
C ARG A 7 8.22 5.18 -6.04
N LYS A 8 8.69 6.41 -5.77
CA LYS A 8 9.18 7.52 -6.63
C LYS A 8 10.13 7.24 -7.82
N GLU A 9 10.61 6.01 -8.05
CA GLU A 9 11.63 5.75 -9.09
C GLU A 9 11.38 4.53 -9.99
N LEU A 10 10.24 3.84 -9.87
CA LEU A 10 9.97 2.68 -10.72
C LEU A 10 8.54 2.75 -11.25
N ALA A 11 8.44 3.13 -12.52
CA ALA A 11 7.36 2.66 -13.37
C ALA A 11 7.23 1.15 -13.19
N PHE A 12 5.98 0.69 -13.13
CA PHE A 12 5.52 -0.69 -12.99
C PHE A 12 6.45 -1.72 -13.69
N GLU A 13 7.50 -2.18 -13.03
CA GLU A 13 8.31 -3.26 -13.58
C GLU A 13 7.61 -4.59 -13.30
N ASN A 14 7.01 -5.12 -14.38
CA ASN A 14 6.68 -6.51 -14.62
C ASN A 14 6.01 -7.27 -13.46
N MET A 15 4.73 -6.97 -13.24
CA MET A 15 3.85 -7.86 -12.48
C MET A 15 3.37 -9.01 -13.37
N ASN A 16 4.04 -10.16 -13.24
CA ASN A 16 3.53 -11.44 -13.74
C ASN A 16 2.12 -11.71 -13.16
N ASN A 17 1.09 -11.46 -13.96
CA ASN A 17 -0.25 -12.06 -14.00
C ASN A 17 -1.08 -12.18 -12.70
N LYS A 18 -0.89 -11.31 -11.70
CA LYS A 18 -1.88 -11.08 -10.63
C LYS A 18 -2.23 -9.60 -10.59
N GLU A 19 -3.49 -9.29 -10.89
CA GLU A 19 -4.02 -7.94 -10.73
C GLU A 19 -3.87 -7.50 -9.27
N ILE A 20 -3.38 -6.28 -9.06
CA ILE A 20 -3.36 -5.66 -7.74
C ILE A 20 -4.81 -5.34 -7.37
N PRO A 21 -5.26 -5.65 -6.13
CA PRO A 21 -6.59 -5.27 -5.68
C PRO A 21 -6.83 -3.76 -5.84
N LYS A 22 -8.03 -3.37 -6.28
CA LYS A 22 -8.37 -1.95 -6.50
C LYS A 22 -8.29 -1.16 -5.20
N GLU A 23 -8.61 -1.83 -4.09
CA GLU A 23 -8.52 -1.32 -2.72
C GLU A 23 -7.08 -0.94 -2.37
N ALA A 24 -6.09 -1.76 -2.76
CA ALA A 24 -4.68 -1.43 -2.54
C ALA A 24 -4.24 -0.21 -3.35
N ILE A 25 -4.76 -0.04 -4.57
CA ILE A 25 -4.49 1.14 -5.43
C ILE A 25 -5.14 2.39 -4.84
N GLN A 26 -6.34 2.29 -4.28
CA GLN A 26 -7.02 3.41 -3.64
C GLN A 26 -6.31 3.83 -2.35
N ALA A 27 -5.99 2.86 -1.49
CA ALA A 27 -5.24 3.11 -0.27
C ALA A 27 -3.86 3.72 -0.57
N SER A 28 -3.16 3.24 -1.60
CA SER A 28 -1.83 3.78 -1.95
C SER A 28 -1.89 5.27 -2.29
N LYS A 29 -2.91 5.73 -3.02
CA LYS A 29 -3.09 7.15 -3.35
C LYS A 29 -3.27 8.01 -2.10
N ILE A 30 -4.13 7.57 -1.18
CA ILE A 30 -4.39 8.28 0.08
C ILE A 30 -3.12 8.35 0.93
N ILE A 31 -2.38 7.24 1.01
CA ILE A 31 -1.11 7.15 1.73
C ILE A 31 -0.05 8.06 1.09
N GLU A 32 0.07 8.07 -0.23
CA GLU A 32 0.99 8.95 -0.96
C GLU A 32 0.65 10.42 -0.69
N GLU A 33 -0.62 10.82 -0.80
CA GLU A 33 -1.05 12.20 -0.53
C GLU A 33 -0.76 12.66 0.91
N LEU A 34 -0.95 11.78 1.90
CA LEU A 34 -0.74 12.14 3.31
C LEU A 34 0.72 12.07 3.74
N LEU A 35 1.50 11.14 3.17
CA LEU A 35 2.81 10.74 3.68
C LEU A 35 3.98 10.99 2.72
N ASP A 36 3.77 11.59 1.53
CA ASP A 36 4.76 11.70 0.45
C ASP A 36 6.19 11.99 0.94
N SER A 37 6.37 13.06 1.73
CA SER A 37 7.69 13.51 2.22
C SER A 37 8.43 12.49 3.11
N ILE A 38 7.72 11.49 3.65
CA ILE A 38 8.25 10.51 4.60
C ILE A 38 8.11 9.06 4.13
N LEU A 39 7.43 8.84 2.99
CA LEU A 39 7.12 7.52 2.48
C LEU A 39 8.37 6.81 1.92
N VAL A 40 8.69 5.67 2.50
CA VAL A 40 9.77 4.78 2.03
C VAL A 40 9.23 3.72 1.07
N GLY A 41 7.97 3.32 1.19
CA GLY A 41 7.33 2.46 0.20
C GLY A 41 6.10 1.75 0.74
N ILE A 42 5.33 1.20 -0.19
CA ILE A 42 4.09 0.45 0.07
C ILE A 42 4.27 -0.96 -0.48
N TYR A 43 3.96 -1.95 0.35
CA TYR A 43 4.12 -3.37 0.04
C TYR A 43 2.78 -4.09 0.20
N LEU A 44 2.40 -4.87 -0.81
CA LEU A 44 1.26 -5.76 -0.73
C LEU A 44 1.68 -7.07 -0.03
N TYR A 45 0.80 -7.56 0.84
CA TYR A 45 0.99 -8.77 1.63
C TYR A 45 -0.22 -9.71 1.51
N GLY A 46 -0.15 -10.82 2.24
CA GLY A 46 -1.29 -11.70 2.46
C GLY A 46 -1.80 -12.41 1.21
N SER A 47 -3.11 -12.66 1.22
CA SER A 47 -3.81 -13.50 0.25
C SER A 47 -3.66 -12.99 -1.20
N ALA A 48 -3.57 -11.66 -1.38
CA ALA A 48 -3.39 -11.00 -2.67
C ALA A 48 -2.06 -11.37 -3.34
N VAL A 49 -0.97 -11.53 -2.58
CA VAL A 49 0.33 -11.95 -3.12
C VAL A 49 0.42 -13.47 -3.22
N MET A 50 -0.13 -14.19 -2.24
CA MET A 50 -0.08 -15.66 -2.20
C MET A 50 -0.99 -16.33 -3.25
N GLY A 51 -1.93 -15.59 -3.86
CA GLY A 51 -2.85 -16.13 -4.88
C GLY A 51 -4.08 -16.81 -4.31
N GLY A 52 -4.41 -16.50 -3.06
CA GLY A 52 -5.57 -17.01 -2.36
C GLY A 52 -6.61 -15.92 -2.06
N LEU A 53 -6.57 -14.79 -2.78
CA LEU A 53 -7.52 -13.70 -2.61
C LEU A 53 -8.94 -14.19 -2.97
N ARG A 54 -9.83 -14.20 -1.99
CA ARG A 54 -11.24 -14.55 -2.15
C ARG A 54 -12.09 -13.28 -2.16
N ILE A 55 -13.36 -13.41 -2.55
CA ILE A 55 -14.29 -12.27 -2.61
C ILE A 55 -14.47 -11.53 -1.28
N ASN A 56 -14.32 -12.24 -0.15
CA ASN A 56 -14.42 -11.67 1.20
C ASN A 56 -13.07 -11.66 1.92
N SER A 57 -11.96 -11.66 1.18
CA SER A 57 -10.62 -11.55 1.77
C SER A 57 -10.24 -10.10 1.97
N ASP A 58 -9.58 -9.82 3.09
CA ASP A 58 -8.95 -8.53 3.32
C ASP A 58 -7.75 -8.29 2.39
N VAL A 59 -7.41 -7.02 2.21
CA VAL A 59 -6.25 -6.57 1.44
C VAL A 59 -5.19 -6.03 2.40
N ASP A 60 -4.12 -6.80 2.58
CA ASP A 60 -3.06 -6.45 3.51
C ASP A 60 -2.00 -5.56 2.84
N ILE A 61 -1.77 -4.37 3.39
CA ILE A 61 -0.68 -3.47 2.98
C ILE A 61 0.25 -3.15 4.16
N LEU A 62 1.54 -3.08 3.88
CA LEU A 62 2.56 -2.57 4.80
C LEU A 62 3.16 -1.29 4.24
N VAL A 63 3.06 -0.20 5.01
CA VAL A 63 3.64 1.10 4.67
C VAL A 63 4.88 1.32 5.51
N VAL A 64 6.01 1.59 4.87
CA VAL A 64 7.25 1.95 5.55
C VAL A 64 7.47 3.46 5.42
N ILE A 65 7.77 4.12 6.53
CA ILE A 65 8.03 5.56 6.62
C ILE A 65 9.36 5.83 7.35
N ASN A 66 10.00 6.96 7.07
CA ASN A 66 11.33 7.29 7.60
C ASN A 66 11.32 8.09 8.91
N ARG A 67 10.13 8.45 9.43
CA ARG A 67 9.95 9.12 10.73
C ARG A 67 8.59 8.79 11.32
N SER A 68 8.42 9.03 12.62
CA SER A 68 7.16 8.83 13.32
C SER A 68 6.02 9.71 12.78
N LEU A 69 4.80 9.17 12.75
CA LEU A 69 3.59 9.92 12.41
C LEU A 69 3.19 10.86 13.56
N SER A 70 2.65 12.03 13.20
CA SER A 70 1.92 12.88 14.15
C SER A 70 0.55 12.27 14.45
N GLU A 71 -0.02 12.56 15.62
CA GLU A 71 -1.39 12.13 15.97
C GLU A 71 -2.44 12.65 14.98
N ARG A 72 -2.23 13.85 14.43
CA ARG A 72 -3.09 14.39 13.37
C ARG A 72 -3.03 13.53 12.11
N THR A 73 -1.84 13.20 11.64
CA THR A 73 -1.66 12.34 10.45
C THR A 73 -2.21 10.94 10.68
N ARG A 74 -2.09 10.38 11.90
CA ARG A 74 -2.72 9.10 12.25
C ARG A 74 -4.24 9.16 12.15
N ARG A 75 -4.85 10.23 12.65
CA ARG A 75 -6.30 10.47 12.51
C ARG A 75 -6.69 10.58 11.04
N ASP A 76 -5.98 11.41 10.27
CA ASP A 76 -6.27 11.62 8.86
C ASP A 76 -6.16 10.32 8.05
N LEU A 77 -5.27 9.39 8.43
CA LEU A 77 -5.21 8.05 7.83
C LEU A 77 -6.44 7.22 8.15
N THR A 78 -6.88 7.15 9.41
CA THR A 78 -8.06 6.37 9.81
C THR A 78 -9.37 6.95 9.29
N ASP A 79 -9.45 8.26 9.11
CA ASP A 79 -10.66 8.92 8.59
C ASP A 79 -10.81 8.76 7.07
N ARG A 80 -9.71 8.46 6.36
CA ARG A 80 -9.68 8.39 4.90
C ARG A 80 -9.55 6.98 4.33
N LEU A 81 -9.09 6.01 5.13
CA LEU A 81 -8.98 4.59 4.77
C LEU A 81 -10.21 3.82 5.27
#